data_AF-A0A924A1X9-F1
#
_entry.id   AF-A0A924A1X9-F1
#
_cell.length_a   1.000
_cell.length_b   1.000
_cell.length_c   1.000
_cell.angle_alpha   90.00
_cell.angle_beta   90.00
_cell.angle_gamma   90.00
#
_symmetry.space_group_name_H-M   'P 1'
#
loop_
_entity.id
_entity.type
_entity.pdbx_description
1 polymer ?
#
loop_
_entity_poly.entity_id
_entity_poly.type
_entity_poly.pdbx_seq_one_letter_code
_entity_poly.pdbx_strand_id
1 'polypeptide(L)' 'MCAKLGAQMAIIETTSRQFRERQKDFFDIADNGEKIVIKRGSKKAYGLTPVEEDDLYFTPQMTARIQ' A
#
# COMPACT_ATOMS: atom_id res chain seq x y z
N MET A 1 28.50 -16.10 -9.24
CA MET A 1 27.93 -15.11 -8.30
C MET A 1 26.71 -14.49 -8.98
N CYS A 2 25.55 -15.14 -8.88
CA CYS A 2 24.32 -14.65 -9.50
C CYS A 2 23.69 -13.62 -8.57
N ALA A 3 23.61 -12.37 -9.01
CA ALA A 3 22.85 -11.32 -8.34
C ALA A 3 21.39 -11.80 -8.19
N LYS A 4 20.87 -11.80 -6.96
CA LYS A 4 19.43 -11.91 -6.72
C LYS A 4 18.78 -10.72 -7.41
N LEU A 5 18.19 -10.97 -8.59
CA LEU A 5 17.23 -10.07 -9.21
C LEU A 5 16.17 -9.73 -8.15
N GLY A 6 15.97 -8.44 -7.93
CA GLY A 6 15.15 -7.90 -6.85
C GLY A 6 13.78 -8.55 -6.78
N ALA A 7 13.31 -8.81 -5.56
CA ALA A 7 11.98 -9.33 -5.30
C ALA A 7 10.96 -8.52 -6.11
N GLN A 8 10.24 -9.20 -6.99
CA GLN A 8 9.23 -8.56 -7.82
C GLN A 8 8.06 -8.18 -6.91
N MET A 9 7.99 -6.90 -6.55
CA MET A 9 6.89 -6.33 -5.76
C MET A 9 5.56 -6.62 -6.47
N ALA A 10 4.77 -7.54 -5.92
CA ALA A 10 3.45 -7.85 -6.45
C ALA A 10 2.45 -6.78 -6.02
N ILE A 11 1.61 -6.33 -6.94
CA ILE A 11 0.47 -5.46 -6.66
C ILE A 11 -0.77 -6.34 -6.60
N ILE A 12 -1.42 -6.38 -5.44
CA ILE A 12 -2.63 -7.16 -5.20
C ILE A 12 -3.83 -6.21 -5.26
N GLU A 13 -4.72 -6.43 -6.22
CA GLU A 13 -5.97 -5.67 -6.32
C GLU A 13 -7.11 -6.41 -5.62
N THR A 14 -7.88 -5.68 -4.82
CA THR A 14 -9.06 -6.22 -4.13
C THR A 14 -10.21 -5.23 -4.18
N THR A 15 -11.42 -5.69 -3.85
CA THR A 15 -12.59 -4.81 -3.70
C THR A 15 -12.78 -4.41 -2.25
N SER A 16 -13.47 -3.30 -2.00
CA SER A 16 -13.84 -2.92 -0.63
C SER A 16 -14.67 -3.98 0.10
N ARG A 17 -15.38 -4.87 -0.61
CA ARG A 17 -16.12 -5.97 0.02
C ARG A 17 -15.15 -7.05 0.49
N GLN A 18 -14.29 -7.54 -0.40
CA GLN A 18 -13.29 -8.56 -0.09
C GLN A 18 -12.34 -8.11 1.03
N PHE A 19 -11.89 -6.85 0.98
CA PHE A 19 -11.07 -6.29 2.05
C PHE A 19 -11.77 -6.33 3.42
N ARG A 20 -13.06 -6.00 3.49
CA ARG A 20 -13.82 -6.03 4.76
C ARG A 20 -14.05 -7.46 5.28
N GLU A 21 -14.27 -8.40 4.37
CA GLU A 21 -14.51 -9.81 4.72
C GLU A 21 -13.22 -10.52 5.18
N ARG A 22 -12.05 -10.11 4.66
CA ARG A 22 -10.75 -10.77 4.90
C ARG A 22 -9.68 -9.79 5.39
N GLN A 23 -10.07 -8.84 6.23
CA GLN A 23 -9.21 -7.71 6.60
C GLN A 23 -7.86 -8.15 7.18
N LYS A 24 -7.86 -9.14 8.08
CA LYS A 24 -6.64 -9.69 8.69
C LYS A 24 -5.64 -10.16 7.63
N ASP A 25 -6.09 -10.98 6.67
CA ASP A 25 -5.24 -11.52 5.61
C ASP A 25 -4.56 -10.41 4.80
N PHE A 26 -5.27 -9.31 4.53
CA PHE A 26 -4.70 -8.18 3.78
C PHE A 26 -3.68 -7.39 4.60
N PHE A 27 -3.80 -7.34 5.93
CA PHE A 27 -2.73 -6.77 6.76
C PHE A 27 -1.51 -7.68 6.78
N ASP A 28 -1.69 -8.99 6.96
CA ASP A 28 -0.58 -9.95 6.94
C ASP A 28 0.18 -9.88 5.59
N ILE A 29 -0.53 -9.67 4.47
CA ILE A 29 0.08 -9.41 3.14
C ILE A 29 0.81 -8.06 3.10
N ALA A 30 0.23 -6.99 3.64
CA ALA A 30 0.88 -5.68 3.69
C ALA A 30 2.20 -5.73 4.49
N ASP A 31 2.19 -6.47 5.61
CA ASP A 31 3.35 -6.67 6.49
C ASP A 31 4.47 -7.48 5.83
N ASN A 32 4.14 -8.35 4.86
CA ASN A 32 5.11 -9.08 4.04
C ASN A 32 5.74 -8.22 2.93
N GLY A 33 5.32 -6.97 2.81
CA GLY A 33 5.86 -6.00 1.87
C GLY A 33 5.16 -5.98 0.51
N GLU A 34 4.03 -6.69 0.34
CA GLU A 34 3.23 -6.55 -0.89
C GLU A 34 2.39 -5.28 -0.89
N LYS A 35 2.18 -4.69 -2.08
CA LYS A 35 1.34 -3.50 -2.23
C LYS A 35 -0.10 -3.90 -2.53
N ILE A 36 -1.05 -3.36 -1.78
CA ILE A 36 -2.47 -3.69 -1.96
C ILE A 36 -3.23 -2.45 -2.44
N VAL A 37 -4.04 -2.63 -3.49
CA VAL A 37 -4.95 -1.61 -4.02
C VAL A 37 -6.40 -2.04 -3.80
N ILE A 38 -7.13 -1.26 -3.01
CA ILE A 38 -8.53 -1.49 -2.66
C ILE A 38 -9.43 -0.63 -3.56
N LYS A 39 -10.17 -1.26 -4.46
CA LYS A 39 -11.16 -0.60 -5.34
C LYS A 39 -12.51 -0.46 -4.64
N ARG A 40 -13.06 0.77 -4.61
CA ARG A 40 -14.38 1.11 -4.08
C ARG A 40 -15.28 1.65 -5.18
N GLY A 41 -16.17 0.81 -5.70
CA GLY A 41 -16.98 1.15 -6.87
C GLY A 41 -16.11 1.33 -8.12
N SER A 42 -16.57 2.12 -9.08
CA SER A 42 -15.88 2.28 -10.38
C SER A 42 -14.83 3.38 -10.42
N LYS A 43 -14.84 4.33 -9.48
CA LYS A 43 -14.04 5.58 -9.58
C LYS A 43 -13.01 5.78 -8.48
N LYS A 44 -13.01 4.96 -7.43
CA LYS A 44 -12.14 5.18 -6.25
C LYS A 44 -11.26 3.96 -6.02
N ALA A 45 -9.99 4.22 -5.75
CA ALA A 45 -9.02 3.24 -5.32
C ALA A 45 -8.22 3.82 -4.15
N TYR A 46 -7.84 2.96 -3.21
CA TYR A 46 -7.06 3.29 -2.02
C TYR A 46 -5.87 2.33 -1.93
N GLY A 47 -4.73 2.82 -1.45
CA GLY A 47 -3.60 1.97 -1.10
C GLY A 47 -3.72 1.50 0.35
N LEU A 48 -3.29 0.27 0.62
CA LEU A 48 -2.99 -0.20 1.97
C LEU A 48 -1.47 -0.38 2.06
N THR A 49 -0.87 0.41 2.93
CA THR A 49 0.56 0.40 3.26
C THR A 49 0.66 0.46 4.79
N PRO A 50 1.50 -0.38 5.42
CA PRO A 50 1.81 -0.21 6.83
C PRO A 50 2.43 1.17 7.07
N VAL A 51 2.27 1.69 8.28
CA VAL A 51 2.87 2.97 8.69
C VAL A 51 3.99 2.64 9.66
N GLU A 52 5.21 3.01 9.29
CA GLU A 52 6.39 2.82 10.13
C GLU A 52 6.65 4.06 11.01
N GLU A 53 7.40 3.90 12.11
CA GLU A 53 7.67 5.01 13.04
C GLU A 53 8.44 6.18 12.39
N ASP A 54 9.23 5.88 11.35
CA ASP A 54 10.04 6.85 10.61
C ASP A 54 9.34 7.36 9.33
N ASP A 55 8.09 6.97 9.08
CA ASP A 55 7.33 7.47 7.94
C ASP A 55 7.03 8.97 8.06
N LEU A 56 7.46 9.72 7.04
CA LEU A 56 7.17 11.14 6.90
C LEU A 56 6.09 11.38 5.85
N TYR A 57 4.97 11.94 6.28
CA TYR A 57 3.89 12.37 5.40
C TYR A 57 4.02 13.86 5.10
N PHE A 58 4.20 14.20 3.82
CA PHE A 58 4.17 15.59 3.38
C PHE A 58 2.74 16.12 3.37
N THR A 59 2.45 17.07 4.24
CA THR A 59 1.23 17.87 4.12
C THR A 59 1.38 18.87 2.98
N PRO A 60 0.28 19.30 2.33
CA PRO A 60 0.34 20.34 1.30
C PRO A 60 1.06 21.61 1.77
N GLN A 61 0.90 21.97 3.05
CA GLN A 61 1.55 23.12 3.68
C GLN A 61 3.06 22.94 3.80
N MET A 62 3.54 21.72 4.08
CA MET A 62 4.97 21.40 4.12
C MET A 62 5.58 21.45 2.73
N THR A 63 4.89 20.91 1.72
CA THR A 63 5.38 20.93 0.33
C THR A 63 5.52 22.35 -0.22
N ALA A 64 4.60 23.25 0.15
CA ALA A 64 4.64 24.66 -0.26
C ALA A 64 5.86 25.45 0.27
N ARG A 65 6.54 24.95 1.31
CA ARG A 65 7.74 25.58 1.90
C ARG A 65 9.05 25.12 1.27
N ILE A 66 9.00 24.07 0.44
CA ILE A 66 10.17 23.50 -0.24
C ILE A 66 10.34 24.11 -1.65
N GLN A 67 9.30 24.79 -2.16
CA GLN A 67 9.27 25.44 -3.49
C GLN A 67 9.81 26.87 -3.47
#